data_AF-A0A370WYX5-F1
#
_entry.id   AF-A0A370WYX5-F1
#
_cell.length_a   1.000
_cell.length_b   1.000
_cell.length_c   1.000
_cell.angle_alpha   90.00
_cell.angle_beta   90.00
_cell.angle_gamma   90.00
#
_symmetry.space_group_name_H-M   'P 1'
#
loop_
_entity.id
_entity.type
_entity.pdbx_description
1 polymer ?
#
loop_
_entity_poly.entity_id
_entity_poly.type
_entity_poly.pdbx_seq_one_letter_code
_entity_poly.pdbx_strand_id
1 'polypeptide(L)'
;MSASHSFLKLARHIHLYIGVFIAPAVLFFAFTGGLQVFSLHETSRGSDYKPPAWLMVASQLHKKQTDVMPVHKPRPAEADHRPSAAPMQVPSANPQVSASPEPAAPVRHPLPLKIFCAFVSFGLFVSTLLGLYMAYRYTRKHVLISVLLAAGTIVPVVLALI
;
A
#
# COMPACT_ATOMS: atom_id res chain seq x y z
N MET A 1 26.16 -30.05 21.12
CA MET A 1 25.27 -28.91 21.44
C MET A 1 23.84 -29.43 21.50
N SER A 2 23.02 -29.00 22.47
CA SER A 2 21.61 -29.41 22.53
C SER A 2 20.84 -28.93 21.30
N ALA A 3 19.85 -29.70 20.84
CA ALA A 3 19.04 -29.40 19.65
C ALA A 3 18.41 -27.99 19.72
N SER A 4 17.96 -27.56 20.91
CA SER A 4 17.38 -26.23 21.13
C SER A 4 18.36 -25.09 20.82
N HIS A 5 19.65 -25.30 21.12
CA HIS A 5 20.68 -24.28 20.87
C HIS A 5 20.99 -24.15 19.37
N SER A 6 21.01 -25.27 18.64
CA SER A 6 21.16 -25.27 17.18
C SER A 6 19.96 -24.61 16.50
N PHE A 7 18.74 -24.86 17.00
CA PHE A 7 17.53 -24.23 16.50
C PHE A 7 17.54 -22.70 16.67
N LEU A 8 17.87 -22.19 17.85
CA LEU A 8 17.96 -20.74 18.07
C LEU A 8 19.00 -20.06 17.18
N LYS A 9 20.14 -20.72 16.95
CA LYS A 9 21.16 -20.24 16.02
C LYS A 9 20.62 -20.18 14.59
N LEU A 10 19.94 -21.24 14.13
CA LEU A 10 19.35 -21.29 12.79
C LEU A 10 18.29 -20.20 12.61
N ALA A 11 17.35 -20.08 13.55
CA ALA A 11 16.30 -19.06 13.51
C ALA A 11 16.88 -17.65 13.42
N ARG A 12 17.94 -17.35 14.18
CA ARG A 12 18.65 -16.06 14.10
C ARG A 12 19.26 -15.81 12.72
N HIS A 13 19.89 -16.82 12.12
CA HIS A 13 20.51 -16.67 10.80
C HIS A 13 19.45 -16.50 9.70
N ILE A 14 18.36 -17.27 9.77
CA ILE A 14 17.22 -17.14 8.86
C ILE A 14 16.62 -15.74 8.98
N HIS A 15 16.31 -15.29 10.20
CA HIS A 15 15.76 -13.96 10.43
C HIS A 15 16.69 -12.84 9.94
N LEU A 16 18.00 -12.97 10.16
CA LEU A 16 18.99 -12.01 9.67
C LEU A 16 18.99 -11.93 8.15
N TYR A 17 19.19 -13.05 7.46
CA TYR A 17 19.37 -13.04 6.00
C TYR A 17 18.05 -12.78 5.27
N ILE A 18 16.98 -13.50 5.61
CA ILE A 18 15.67 -13.25 5.00
C ILE A 18 15.20 -11.85 5.34
N GLY A 19 15.37 -11.41 6.60
CA GLY A 19 14.97 -10.07 7.04
C GLY A 19 15.66 -8.97 6.27
N VAL A 20 16.99 -9.05 6.04
CA VAL A 20 17.74 -8.06 5.25
C VAL A 20 17.29 -8.08 3.78
N PHE A 21 17.07 -9.26 3.20
CA PHE A 21 16.61 -9.38 1.81
C PHE A 21 15.25 -8.68 1.61
N ILE A 22 14.28 -8.89 2.51
CA ILE A 22 12.94 -8.31 2.38
C ILE A 22 12.83 -6.88 2.94
N ALA A 23 13.82 -6.40 3.68
CA ALA A 23 13.78 -5.10 4.35
C ALA A 23 13.42 -3.92 3.42
N PRO A 24 13.94 -3.80 2.18
CA PRO A 24 13.56 -2.72 1.27
C PRO A 24 12.05 -2.72 0.96
N ALA A 25 11.48 -3.90 0.73
CA ALA A 25 10.06 -4.05 0.49
C ALA A 25 9.27 -3.73 1.76
N VAL A 26 9.66 -4.23 2.94
CA VAL A 26 8.98 -3.92 4.20
C VAL A 26 8.99 -2.41 4.49
N LEU A 27 10.10 -1.72 4.26
CA LEU A 27 10.19 -0.26 4.39
C LEU A 27 9.26 0.44 3.41
N PHE A 28 9.26 0.02 2.14
CA PHE A 28 8.37 0.55 1.12
C PHE A 28 6.89 0.38 1.51
N PHE A 29 6.47 -0.83 1.87
CA PHE A 29 5.11 -1.16 2.28
C PHE A 29 4.70 -0.44 3.57
N ALA A 30 5.57 -0.38 4.57
CA ALA A 30 5.28 0.35 5.81
C ALA A 30 5.06 1.83 5.52
N PHE A 31 5.95 2.47 4.75
CA PHE A 31 5.86 3.88 4.42
C PHE A 31 4.62 4.20 3.56
N THR A 32 4.48 3.52 2.42
CA THR A 32 3.37 3.77 1.49
C THR A 32 2.02 3.35 2.07
N GLY A 33 1.98 2.28 2.88
CA GLY A 33 0.77 1.87 3.61
C GLY A 33 0.34 2.90 4.64
N GLY A 34 1.28 3.51 5.37
CA GLY A 34 0.98 4.61 6.28
C GLY A 34 0.37 5.83 5.56
N LEU A 35 0.91 6.21 4.41
CA LEU A 35 0.38 7.29 3.59
C LEU A 35 -1.01 6.95 3.00
N GLN A 36 -1.25 5.69 2.65
CA GLN A 36 -2.54 5.20 2.15
C GLN A 36 -3.63 5.22 3.22
N VAL A 37 -3.31 4.93 4.48
CA VAL A 37 -4.26 5.01 5.59
C VAL A 37 -4.89 6.41 5.65
N PHE A 38 -4.14 7.47 5.37
CA PHE A 38 -4.66 8.85 5.39
C PHE A 38 -5.15 9.37 4.04
N SER A 39 -5.24 8.51 3.01
CA SER A 39 -5.63 8.90 1.64
C SER A 39 -4.75 10.01 1.04
N LEU A 40 -3.49 10.15 1.47
CA LEU A 40 -2.57 11.17 0.95
C LEU A 40 -2.16 10.94 -0.52
N HIS A 41 -2.54 9.79 -1.08
CA HIS A 41 -2.31 9.43 -2.48
C HIS A 41 -3.48 9.82 -3.40
N GLU A 42 -4.60 10.29 -2.86
CA GLU A 42 -5.79 10.71 -3.61
C GLU A 42 -6.07 12.20 -3.36
N THR A 43 -6.59 12.90 -4.37
CA THR A 43 -7.11 14.26 -4.19
C THR A 43 -8.36 14.19 -3.33
N SER A 44 -8.27 14.66 -2.08
CA SER A 44 -9.41 14.65 -1.17
C SER A 44 -10.50 15.60 -1.66
N ARG A 45 -11.78 15.22 -1.51
CA ARG A 45 -12.93 15.96 -2.05
C ARG A 45 -13.00 17.35 -1.39
N GLY A 46 -12.77 18.40 -2.17
CA GLY A 46 -12.76 19.81 -1.70
C GLY A 46 -11.38 20.35 -1.28
N SER A 47 -10.29 19.61 -1.52
CA SER A 47 -8.93 20.10 -1.30
C SER A 47 -8.23 20.37 -2.64
N ASP A 48 -7.53 21.51 -2.74
CA ASP A 48 -6.63 21.81 -3.87
C ASP A 48 -5.33 20.97 -3.86
N TYR A 49 -5.19 20.08 -2.88
CA TYR A 49 -4.03 19.20 -2.78
C TYR A 49 -3.94 18.26 -3.98
N LYS A 50 -2.89 18.44 -4.78
CA LYS A 50 -2.49 17.53 -5.85
C LYS A 50 -1.38 16.62 -5.34
N PRO A 51 -1.60 15.31 -5.18
CA PRO A 51 -0.55 14.40 -4.76
C PRO A 51 0.56 14.38 -5.82
N PRO A 52 1.83 14.37 -5.41
CA PRO A 52 2.94 14.32 -6.36
C PRO A 52 2.93 12.98 -7.11
N ALA A 53 3.35 12.99 -8.38
CA ALA A 53 3.25 11.82 -9.28
C ALA A 53 3.93 10.56 -8.72
N TRP A 54 5.09 10.70 -8.07
CA TRP A 54 5.80 9.58 -7.44
C TRP A 54 4.98 8.91 -6.34
N LEU A 55 4.16 9.66 -5.60
CA LEU A 55 3.32 9.13 -4.52
C LEU A 55 2.14 8.34 -5.09
N MET A 56 1.58 8.80 -6.21
CA MET A 56 0.54 8.05 -6.93
C MET A 56 1.09 6.73 -7.48
N VAL A 57 2.25 6.73 -8.15
CA VAL A 57 2.91 5.50 -8.65
C VAL A 57 3.22 4.55 -7.48
N ALA A 58 3.81 5.07 -6.40
CA ALA A 58 4.12 4.26 -5.22
C ALA A 58 2.86 3.63 -4.59
N SER A 59 1.73 4.35 -4.59
CA SER A 59 0.47 3.82 -4.09
C SER A 59 -0.11 2.71 -4.97
N GLN A 60 0.00 2.83 -6.31
CA GLN A 60 -0.43 1.79 -7.25
C GLN A 60 0.49 0.57 -7.16
N LEU A 61 1.80 0.78 -7.04
CA LEU A 61 2.75 -0.30 -6.88
C LEU A 61 2.50 -1.09 -5.57
N HIS A 62 2.18 -0.41 -4.47
CA HIS A 62 1.79 -1.06 -3.21
C HIS A 62 0.49 -1.85 -3.35
N LYS A 63 -0.57 -1.26 -3.95
CA LYS A 63 -1.92 -1.83 -3.92
C LYS A 63 -2.21 -2.81 -5.05
N LYS A 64 -1.71 -2.51 -6.23
CA LYS A 64 -2.07 -3.14 -7.51
C LYS A 64 -0.87 -3.73 -8.24
N GLN A 65 0.35 -3.53 -7.73
CA GLN A 65 1.58 -4.06 -8.33
C GLN A 65 1.71 -3.65 -9.80
N THR A 66 1.20 -2.47 -10.16
CA THR A 66 1.24 -1.88 -11.49
C THR A 66 1.65 -0.41 -11.37
N ASP A 67 2.37 0.08 -12.36
CA ASP A 67 2.72 1.49 -12.52
C ASP A 67 1.68 2.27 -13.34
N VAL A 68 0.78 1.55 -14.03
CA VAL A 68 -0.26 2.14 -14.88
C VAL A 68 -1.25 2.91 -14.03
N MET A 69 -1.28 4.23 -14.21
CA MET A 69 -2.24 5.08 -13.52
C MET A 69 -3.65 4.87 -14.09
N PRO A 70 -4.64 4.53 -13.26
CA PRO A 70 -6.03 4.56 -13.70
C PRO A 70 -6.39 5.98 -14.08
N VAL A 71 -6.77 6.22 -15.34
CA VAL A 71 -7.32 7.50 -15.78
C VAL A 71 -8.61 7.71 -14.99
N HIS A 72 -8.55 8.58 -13.97
CA HIS A 72 -9.73 8.94 -13.19
C HIS A 72 -10.68 9.69 -14.12
N LYS A 73 -11.71 8.99 -14.62
CA LYS A 73 -12.79 9.63 -15.36
C LYS A 73 -13.49 10.56 -14.36
N PRO A 74 -13.49 11.89 -14.56
CA PRO A 74 -14.18 12.78 -13.65
C PRO A 74 -15.63 12.32 -13.56
N ARG A 75 -16.07 12.01 -12.33
CA ARG A 75 -17.47 11.71 -12.06
C ARG A 75 -18.27 12.92 -12.54
N PRO A 76 -19.26 12.75 -13.44
CA PRO A 76 -20.06 13.87 -13.90
C PRO A 76 -20.57 14.64 -12.69
N ALA A 77 -20.30 15.94 -12.67
CA ALA A 77 -20.92 16.84 -11.70
C ALA A 77 -22.42 16.54 -11.71
N GLU A 78 -22.97 16.31 -10.53
CA GLU A 78 -24.39 16.11 -10.30
C GLU A 78 -25.12 17.25 -11.01
N ALA A 79 -25.88 16.90 -12.05
CA ALA A 79 -26.53 17.85 -12.92
C ALA A 79 -27.56 18.64 -12.11
N ASP A 80 -27.27 19.91 -11.87
CA ASP A 80 -28.25 20.88 -11.45
C ASP A 80 -29.44 20.90 -12.45
N HIS A 81 -30.62 20.95 -11.88
CA HIS A 81 -31.92 20.78 -12.49
C HIS A 81 -32.20 21.61 -13.77
N ARG A 82 -32.76 20.95 -14.80
CA ARG A 82 -33.91 21.48 -15.58
C ARG A 82 -34.62 20.39 -16.39
N PRO A 83 -35.96 20.37 -16.44
CA PRO A 83 -36.71 19.43 -17.27
C PRO A 83 -36.80 19.97 -18.70
N SER A 84 -36.44 19.17 -19.70
CA SER A 84 -36.87 19.44 -21.07
C SER A 84 -36.98 18.15 -21.89
N ALA A 85 -38.24 17.89 -22.25
CA ALA A 85 -38.82 17.00 -23.26
C ALA A 85 -37.92 16.02 -24.03
N ALA A 86 -38.35 14.75 -24.03
CA ALA A 86 -37.92 13.69 -24.95
C ALA A 86 -38.46 13.92 -26.39
N PRO A 87 -37.96 13.18 -27.40
CA PRO A 87 -38.52 11.85 -27.61
C PRO A 87 -37.49 10.74 -27.92
N MET A 88 -37.69 9.61 -27.24
CA MET A 88 -37.73 8.22 -27.73
C MET A 88 -36.67 7.74 -28.76
N GLN A 89 -35.72 6.92 -28.29
CA GLN A 89 -35.31 5.68 -28.96
C GLN A 89 -34.66 4.72 -27.94
N VAL A 90 -35.33 3.59 -27.70
CA VAL A 90 -34.82 2.36 -27.06
C VAL A 90 -35.10 1.24 -28.08
N PRO A 91 -34.31 0.14 -28.19
CA PRO A 91 -33.99 -0.69 -27.03
C PRO A 91 -32.59 -1.34 -27.03
N SER A 92 -31.99 -1.49 -25.85
CA SER A 92 -31.45 -2.80 -25.49
C SER A 92 -31.41 -2.95 -23.98
N ALA A 93 -32.15 -3.94 -23.51
CA ALA A 93 -32.49 -4.16 -22.12
C ALA A 93 -31.31 -4.73 -21.33
N ASN A 94 -31.02 -4.14 -20.17
CA ASN A 94 -30.59 -4.93 -19.02
C ASN A 94 -31.38 -4.44 -17.80
N PRO A 95 -32.16 -5.30 -17.12
CA PRO A 95 -33.01 -4.86 -16.03
C PRO A 95 -32.16 -4.62 -14.78
N GLN A 96 -31.69 -3.37 -14.60
CA GLN A 96 -31.33 -2.90 -13.26
C GLN A 96 -32.63 -2.64 -12.50
N VAL A 97 -33.02 -3.65 -11.73
CA VAL A 97 -34.05 -3.56 -10.70
C VAL A 97 -33.76 -2.33 -9.84
N SER A 98 -34.62 -1.33 -9.97
CA SER A 98 -34.80 -0.29 -8.96
C SER A 98 -35.76 -0.83 -7.91
N ALA A 99 -35.32 -0.83 -6.65
CA ALA A 99 -36.09 -0.60 -5.41
C ALA A 99 -35.67 -1.55 -4.26
N SER A 100 -34.90 -1.04 -3.30
CA SER A 100 -35.43 -0.59 -2.01
C SER A 100 -34.31 0.07 -1.18
N PRO A 101 -34.61 1.00 -0.25
CA PRO A 101 -33.61 1.60 0.63
C PRO A 101 -33.08 0.53 1.57
N GLU A 102 -31.85 0.08 1.34
CA GLU A 102 -31.13 -0.75 2.29
C GLU A 102 -31.00 0.04 3.61
N PRO A 103 -31.36 -0.53 4.77
CA PRO A 103 -31.29 0.17 6.04
C PRO A 103 -29.85 0.69 6.23
N ALA A 104 -29.73 2.00 6.45
CA ALA A 104 -28.47 2.69 6.61
C ALA A 104 -27.58 1.91 7.59
N ALA A 105 -26.56 1.23 7.05
CA ALA A 105 -25.58 0.55 7.85
C ALA A 105 -25.01 1.54 8.88
N PRO A 106 -24.79 1.12 10.14
CA PRO A 106 -24.30 2.02 11.17
C PRO A 106 -23.02 2.71 10.70
N VAL A 107 -23.02 4.04 10.73
CA VAL A 107 -21.88 4.89 10.33
C VAL A 107 -20.73 4.63 11.30
N ARG A 108 -19.91 3.61 11.02
CA ARG A 108 -18.72 3.31 11.81
C ARG A 108 -17.69 4.39 11.54
N HIS A 109 -17.26 5.09 12.58
CA HIS A 109 -16.24 6.11 12.47
C HIS A 109 -14.87 5.44 12.20
N PRO A 110 -14.23 5.65 11.04
CA PRO A 110 -13.02 4.92 10.68
C PRO A 110 -11.76 5.39 11.45
N LEU A 111 -11.86 6.51 12.18
CA LEU A 111 -10.70 7.16 12.81
C LEU A 111 -9.89 6.27 13.77
N PRO A 112 -10.48 5.50 14.70
CA PRO A 112 -9.69 4.68 15.64
C PRO A 112 -8.82 3.66 14.89
N LEU A 113 -9.37 3.05 13.84
CA LEU A 113 -8.64 2.08 13.02
C LEU A 113 -7.51 2.76 12.22
N LYS A 114 -7.76 3.95 11.66
CA LYS A 114 -6.73 4.73 10.95
C LYS A 114 -5.55 5.07 11.88
N ILE A 115 -5.83 5.50 13.11
CA ILE A 115 -4.79 5.81 14.11
C ILE A 115 -3.98 4.55 14.46
N PHE A 116 -4.66 3.43 14.74
CA PHE A 116 -3.99 2.17 15.03
C PHE A 116 -3.09 1.72 13.86
N CYS A 117 -3.60 1.74 12.63
CA CYS A 117 -2.82 1.38 11.46
C CYS A 117 -1.62 2.32 11.24
N ALA A 118 -1.74 3.61 11.58
CA ALA A 118 -0.62 4.56 11.53
C ALA A 118 0.49 4.20 12.53
N PHE A 119 0.12 3.84 13.77
CA PHE A 119 1.10 3.35 14.75
C PHE A 119 1.76 2.05 14.31
N VAL A 120 1.02 1.11 13.71
CA VAL A 120 1.56 -0.14 13.18
C VAL A 120 2.55 0.13 12.04
N SER A 121 2.19 0.98 11.07
CA SER A 121 3.07 1.37 9.96
C SER A 121 4.36 2.03 10.47
N PHE A 122 4.25 2.98 11.40
CA PHE A 122 5.40 3.64 12.01
C PHE A 122 6.29 2.66 12.81
N GLY A 123 5.67 1.81 13.64
CA GLY A 123 6.37 0.80 14.42
C GLY A 123 7.10 -0.22 13.53
N LEU A 124 6.45 -0.68 12.45
CA LEU A 124 7.07 -1.59 11.49
C LEU A 124 8.25 -0.92 10.76
N PHE A 125 8.10 0.34 10.36
CA PHE A 125 9.16 1.12 9.71
C PHE A 125 10.39 1.27 10.63
N VAL A 126 10.19 1.74 11.86
CA VAL A 126 11.27 1.91 12.85
C VAL A 126 11.90 0.56 13.22
N SER A 127 11.08 -0.48 13.41
CA SER A 127 11.56 -1.84 13.70
C SER A 127 12.46 -2.37 12.58
N THR A 128 12.08 -2.15 11.32
CA THR A 128 12.88 -2.59 10.16
C THR A 128 14.20 -1.83 10.06
N LEU A 129 14.19 -0.51 10.30
CA LEU A 129 15.42 0.29 10.36
C LEU A 129 16.36 -0.17 11.46
N LEU A 130 15.81 -0.46 12.65
CA LEU A 130 16.60 -0.97 13.77
C LEU A 130 17.16 -2.37 13.46
N GLY A 131 16.36 -3.25 12.86
CA GLY A 131 16.80 -4.56 12.40
C GLY A 131 17.96 -4.47 11.40
N LEU A 132 17.88 -3.53 10.45
CA LEU A 132 18.96 -3.29 9.50
C LEU A 132 20.22 -2.73 10.17
N TYR A 133 20.06 -1.78 11.10
CA TYR A 133 21.16 -1.28 11.92
C TYR A 133 21.84 -2.42 12.68
N MET A 134 21.08 -3.30 13.35
CA MET A 134 21.62 -4.46 14.06
C MET A 134 22.31 -5.45 13.12
N ALA A 135 21.76 -5.68 11.92
CA ALA A 135 22.35 -6.55 10.91
C ALA A 135 23.76 -6.07 10.51
N TYR A 136 23.92 -4.76 10.27
CA TYR A 136 25.23 -4.17 9.97
C TYR A 136 26.14 -4.08 11.19
N ARG A 137 25.63 -3.80 12.38
CA ARG A 137 26.46 -3.61 13.58
C ARG A 137 27.02 -4.93 14.13
N TYR A 138 26.25 -6.01 14.09
CA TYR A 138 26.59 -7.27 14.78
C TYR A 138 27.02 -8.42 13.86
N THR A 139 27.02 -8.21 12.53
CA THR A 139 27.48 -9.23 11.56
C THR A 139 28.86 -8.87 11.04
N ARG A 140 29.82 -9.80 11.05
CA ARG A 140 31.16 -9.56 10.46
C ARG A 140 31.16 -9.50 8.93
N LYS A 141 30.16 -10.08 8.27
CA LYS A 141 30.05 -10.20 6.81
C LYS A 141 29.25 -9.05 6.18
N HIS A 142 29.69 -7.81 6.37
CA HIS A 142 28.96 -6.62 5.88
C HIS A 142 28.70 -6.65 4.37
N VAL A 143 29.66 -7.15 3.57
CA VAL A 143 29.51 -7.30 2.11
C VAL A 143 28.30 -8.18 1.76
N LEU A 144 28.13 -9.31 2.44
CA LEU A 144 26.99 -10.20 2.21
C LEU A 144 25.67 -9.50 2.55
N ILE A 145 25.62 -8.77 3.67
CA ILE A 145 24.44 -7.99 4.08
C ILE A 145 24.12 -6.91 3.03
N SER A 146 25.13 -6.20 2.51
CA SER A 146 24.94 -5.18 1.47
C SER A 146 24.47 -5.77 0.15
N VAL A 147 25.05 -6.89 -0.30
CA VAL A 147 24.61 -7.60 -1.50
C VAL A 147 23.16 -8.05 -1.35
N LEU A 148 22.79 -8.58 -0.18
CA LEU A 148 21.44 -9.08 0.07
C LEU A 148 20.40 -7.95 0.13
N LEU A 149 20.77 -6.81 0.74
CA LEU A 149 19.95 -5.61 0.74
C LEU A 149 19.76 -5.06 -0.67
N ALA A 150 20.84 -4.97 -1.46
CA ALA A 150 20.80 -4.53 -2.84
C ALA A 150 19.95 -5.47 -3.71
N ALA A 151 20.10 -6.78 -3.56
CA ALA A 151 19.28 -7.77 -4.24
C ALA A 151 17.79 -7.60 -3.89
N GLY A 152 17.47 -7.32 -2.62
CA GLY A 152 16.12 -7.02 -2.17
C GLY A 152 15.48 -5.81 -2.82
N THR A 153 16.27 -4.83 -3.26
CA THR A 153 15.79 -3.67 -4.02
C THR A 153 15.75 -3.93 -5.53
N ILE A 154 16.78 -4.57 -6.09
CA ILE A 154 16.94 -4.76 -7.53
C ILE A 154 15.94 -5.78 -8.07
N VAL A 155 15.73 -6.90 -7.38
CA VAL A 155 14.86 -7.99 -7.86
C VAL A 155 13.43 -7.50 -8.12
N PRO A 156 12.74 -6.81 -7.18
CA PRO A 156 11.40 -6.28 -7.45
C PRO A 156 11.37 -5.25 -8.57
N VAL A 157 12.39 -4.39 -8.70
CA VAL A 157 12.46 -3.38 -9.76
C VAL A 157 12.58 -4.04 -11.12
N VAL A 158 13.46 -5.03 -11.26
CA VAL A 158 13.61 -5.79 -12.52
C VAL A 158 12.31 -6.52 -12.86
N LEU A 159 11.67 -7.14 -11.88
CA LEU A 159 10.39 -7.83 -12.09
C LEU A 159 9.25 -6.88 -12.49
N ALA A 160 9.27 -5.63 -12.04
CA ALA A 160 8.28 -4.64 -12.41
C ALA A 160 8.46 -4.09 -13.84
N LEU A 161 9.64 -4.30 -14.46
CA LEU A 161 9.96 -3.84 -15.81
C LEU A 161 9.72 -4.89 -16.90
N ILE A 162 9.38 -6.12 -16.52
CA ILE A 162 9.11 -7.26 -17.42
C ILE A 162 7.60 -7.46 -17.51
#